data_AF-A0A934IKC5-F1
#
_entry.id   AF-A0A934IKC5-F1
#
_cell.length_a   1.000
_cell.length_b   1.000
_cell.length_c   1.000
_cell.angle_alpha   90.00
_cell.angle_beta   90.00
_cell.angle_gamma   90.00
#
_symmetry.space_group_name_H-M   'P 1'
#
loop_
_entity.id
_entity.type
_entity.pdbx_description
1 polymer ?
#
loop_
_entity_poly.entity_id
_entity_poly.type
_entity_poly.pdbx_seq_one_letter_code
_entity_poly.pdbx_strand_id
1 'polypeptide(L)'
;MAKCARCGAKLGFTHVGNYCPSCTAENSNKAAEAMRIESHGDLEANRRIGAILLTTETAPNLKITKRIEIVTAECAFGMNIFKDLFAGVRDIVGGRSKAVQQTLRDARRTALYELKVEADLVGANAVVAVDLDYVELSAAASMVMLVASGTAVVVET
;
A
#
# COMPACT_ATOMS: atom_id res chain seq x y z
N MET A 1 27.84 42.34 0.45
CA MET A 1 27.32 41.66 1.66
C MET A 1 26.30 40.63 1.22
N ALA A 2 26.48 39.36 1.59
CA ALA A 2 25.50 38.31 1.31
C ALA A 2 24.20 38.59 2.09
N LYS A 3 23.06 38.26 1.51
CA LYS A 3 21.73 38.40 2.13
C LYS A 3 21.03 37.05 2.15
N CYS A 4 20.23 36.80 3.18
CA CYS A 4 19.36 35.64 3.27
C CYS A 4 18.37 35.64 2.10
N ALA A 5 18.29 34.54 1.35
CA ALA A 5 17.42 34.42 0.19
C ALA A 5 15.92 34.44 0.54
N ARG A 6 15.56 34.14 1.81
CA ARG A 6 14.16 34.08 2.26
C ARG A 6 13.65 35.39 2.89
N CYS A 7 14.44 36.01 3.76
CA CYS A 7 14.01 37.19 4.54
C CYS A 7 14.83 38.46 4.26
N GLY A 8 15.88 38.39 3.43
CA GLY A 8 16.71 39.54 3.07
C GLY A 8 17.69 40.03 4.16
N ALA A 9 17.74 39.37 5.33
CA ALA A 9 18.66 39.71 6.41
C ALA A 9 20.13 39.65 5.95
N LYS A 10 20.95 40.60 6.42
CA LYS A 10 22.39 40.64 6.11
C LYS A 10 23.09 39.46 6.78
N LEU A 11 23.85 38.69 6.01
CA LEU A 11 24.65 37.56 6.50
C LEU A 11 26.07 38.03 6.80
N GLY A 12 26.64 37.54 7.90
CA GLY A 12 28.03 37.81 8.27
C GLY A 12 29.00 37.22 7.25
N PHE A 13 30.19 37.81 7.11
CA PHE A 13 31.21 37.35 6.15
C PHE A 13 31.63 35.88 6.35
N THR A 14 31.51 35.37 7.57
CA THR A 14 31.81 33.97 7.95
C THR A 14 30.62 33.02 7.79
N HIS A 15 29.43 33.50 7.41
CA HIS A 15 28.23 32.66 7.31
C HIS A 15 28.22 31.87 6.01
N VAL A 16 28.18 30.55 6.13
CA VAL A 16 28.19 29.61 5.00
C VAL A 16 26.77 29.13 4.74
N GLY A 17 26.20 29.53 3.61
CA GLY A 17 24.84 29.14 3.18
C GLY A 17 23.96 30.33 2.78
N ASN A 18 22.86 30.03 2.10
CA ASN A 18 21.97 31.05 1.51
C ASN A 18 20.83 31.51 2.45
N TYR A 19 20.69 30.91 3.64
CA TYR A 19 19.64 31.24 4.62
C TYR A 19 20.26 31.64 5.96
N CYS A 20 19.65 32.61 6.66
CA CYS A 20 20.07 32.98 8.02
C CYS A 20 19.64 31.91 9.04
N PRO A 21 20.27 31.84 10.22
CA PRO A 21 19.99 30.82 11.24
C PRO A 21 18.51 30.71 11.63
N SER A 22 17.79 31.84 11.72
CA SER A 22 16.35 31.86 12.02
C SER A 22 15.50 31.27 10.88
N CYS A 23 15.79 31.64 9.62
CA CYS A 23 15.09 31.07 8.47
C CYS A 23 15.41 29.59 8.24
N THR A 24 16.63 29.16 8.56
CA THR A 24 17.00 27.73 8.52
C THR A 24 16.22 26.95 9.58
N ALA A 25 16.18 27.44 10.83
CA ALA A 25 15.42 26.82 11.92
C ALA A 25 13.91 26.73 11.63
N GLU A 26 13.31 27.79 11.08
CA GLU A 26 11.92 27.76 10.63
C GLU A 26 11.68 26.76 9.51
N ASN A 27 12.59 26.63 8.56
CA ASN A 27 12.44 25.70 7.44
C ASN A 27 12.50 24.24 7.92
N SER A 28 13.40 23.94 8.86
CA SER A 28 13.45 22.63 9.53
C SER A 28 12.19 22.34 10.34
N ASN A 29 11.62 23.33 11.04
CA ASN A 29 10.37 23.15 11.77
C ASN A 29 9.19 22.90 10.83
N LYS A 30 9.07 23.65 9.73
CA LYS A 30 8.03 23.42 8.72
C LYS A 30 8.16 22.05 8.05
N ALA A 31 9.38 21.60 7.76
CA ALA A 31 9.61 20.27 7.22
C ALA A 31 9.20 19.17 8.22
N ALA A 32 9.53 19.32 9.51
CA ALA A 32 9.13 18.38 10.55
C ALA A 32 7.60 18.39 10.80
N GLU A 33 6.95 19.54 10.67
CA GLU A 33 5.49 19.68 10.82
C GLU A 33 4.73 19.09 9.62
N ALA A 34 5.21 19.33 8.39
CA ALA A 34 4.69 18.70 7.19
C ALA A 34 4.80 17.16 7.25
N MET A 35 5.96 16.65 7.68
CA MET A 35 6.17 15.20 7.86
C MET A 35 5.24 14.59 8.91
N ARG A 36 4.91 15.33 9.98
CA ARG A 36 3.92 14.88 10.99
C ARG A 36 2.50 14.82 10.40
N ILE A 37 2.11 15.83 9.63
CA ILE A 37 0.79 15.90 8.99
C ILE A 37 0.64 14.76 7.97
N GLU A 38 1.67 14.51 7.15
CA GLU A 38 1.72 13.38 6.22
C GLU A 38 1.60 12.05 6.96
N SER A 39 2.40 11.84 8.01
CA SER A 39 2.35 10.59 8.80
C SER A 39 1.01 10.34 9.48
N HIS A 40 0.31 11.39 9.94
CA HIS A 40 -1.03 11.27 10.52
C HIS A 40 -2.07 10.93 9.45
N GLY A 41 -2.00 11.56 8.28
CA GLY A 41 -2.89 11.27 7.16
C GLY A 41 -2.77 9.82 6.69
N ASP A 42 -1.54 9.32 6.60
CA ASP A 42 -1.26 7.93 6.21
C ASP A 42 -1.82 6.91 7.22
N LEU A 43 -1.76 7.21 8.51
CA LEU A 43 -2.30 6.36 9.58
C LEU A 43 -3.84 6.32 9.57
N GLU A 44 -4.49 7.46 9.35
CA GLU A 44 -5.94 7.55 9.27
C GLU A 44 -6.49 6.87 8.01
N ALA A 45 -5.83 7.07 6.86
CA ALA A 45 -6.15 6.37 5.62
C ALA A 45 -6.02 4.85 5.81
N ASN A 46 -4.90 4.39 6.37
CA ASN A 46 -4.69 2.96 6.67
C ASN A 46 -5.77 2.38 7.60
N ARG A 47 -6.20 3.14 8.59
CA ARG A 47 -7.27 2.70 9.50
C ARG A 47 -8.61 2.59 8.78
N ARG A 48 -8.92 3.53 7.88
CA ARG A 48 -10.14 3.52 7.05
C ARG A 48 -10.14 2.34 6.09
N ILE A 49 -9.05 2.15 5.35
CA ILE A 49 -8.84 1.00 4.46
C ILE A 49 -8.95 -0.31 5.26
N GLY A 50 -8.36 -0.37 6.45
CA GLY A 50 -8.43 -1.53 7.34
C GLY A 50 -9.86 -1.91 7.75
N ALA A 51 -10.78 -0.95 7.82
CA ALA A 51 -12.18 -1.17 8.18
C ALA A 51 -13.02 -1.76 7.04
N ILE A 52 -12.54 -1.72 5.79
CA ILE A 52 -13.26 -2.26 4.64
C ILE A 52 -13.37 -3.79 4.76
N LEU A 53 -14.61 -4.28 4.68
CA LEU A 53 -14.96 -5.69 4.78
C LEU A 53 -14.84 -6.40 3.43
N LEU A 54 -14.46 -7.68 3.45
CA LEU A 54 -14.41 -8.54 2.26
C LEU A 54 -15.27 -9.79 2.51
N THR A 55 -16.30 -10.03 1.69
CA THR A 55 -17.26 -11.14 1.92
C THR A 55 -17.82 -11.76 0.63
N THR A 56 -18.62 -12.81 0.78
CA THR A 56 -19.48 -13.36 -0.29
C THR A 56 -20.51 -12.32 -0.76
N GLU A 57 -21.06 -12.50 -1.98
CA GLU A 57 -21.98 -11.53 -2.62
C GLU A 57 -23.17 -11.13 -1.73
N THR A 58 -23.82 -12.12 -1.11
CA THR A 58 -24.94 -11.90 -0.19
C THR A 58 -24.76 -12.75 1.06
N ALA A 59 -24.98 -12.16 2.22
CA ALA A 59 -25.12 -12.87 3.49
C ALA A 59 -26.39 -12.36 4.20
N PRO A 60 -27.10 -13.19 4.99
CA PRO A 60 -28.34 -12.77 5.67
C PRO A 60 -28.20 -11.50 6.53
N ASN A 61 -26.99 -11.26 7.05
CA ASN A 61 -26.68 -10.11 7.91
C ASN A 61 -25.88 -9.01 7.19
N LEU A 62 -25.80 -9.04 5.85
CA LEU A 62 -25.07 -8.06 5.04
C LEU A 62 -26.03 -7.37 4.07
N LYS A 63 -26.53 -6.19 4.46
CA LYS A 63 -27.47 -5.41 3.64
C LYS A 63 -26.71 -4.40 2.77
N ILE A 64 -26.65 -4.68 1.48
CA ILE A 64 -26.02 -3.79 0.48
C ILE A 64 -27.02 -2.68 0.10
N THR A 65 -26.64 -1.43 0.32
CA THR A 65 -27.43 -0.24 -0.02
C THR A 65 -27.08 0.33 -1.40
N LYS A 66 -25.83 0.18 -1.84
CA LYS A 66 -25.36 0.63 -3.16
C LYS A 66 -24.28 -0.28 -3.73
N ARG A 67 -24.37 -0.59 -5.03
CA ARG A 67 -23.29 -1.20 -5.81
C ARG A 67 -22.63 -0.08 -6.62
N ILE A 68 -21.30 0.03 -6.53
CA ILE A 68 -20.56 1.14 -7.14
C ILE A 68 -19.99 0.67 -8.48
N GLU A 69 -18.93 -0.13 -8.44
CA GLU A 69 -18.27 -0.68 -9.62
C GLU A 69 -17.45 -1.93 -9.29
N ILE A 70 -16.84 -2.52 -10.31
CA ILE A 70 -15.87 -3.60 -10.16
C ILE A 70 -14.52 -2.96 -9.81
N VAL A 71 -13.86 -3.49 -8.80
CA VAL A 71 -12.50 -3.10 -8.41
C VAL A 71 -11.57 -4.29 -8.56
N THR A 72 -10.32 -4.02 -8.96
CA THR A 72 -9.27 -5.03 -9.11
C THR A 72 -7.98 -4.56 -8.46
N ALA A 73 -7.15 -5.51 -8.06
CA ALA A 73 -5.80 -5.23 -7.60
C ALA A 73 -4.87 -6.39 -7.94
N GLU A 74 -3.69 -6.07 -8.46
CA GLU A 74 -2.73 -7.05 -8.93
C GLU A 74 -1.43 -6.99 -8.13
N CYS A 75 -0.83 -8.16 -7.88
CA CYS A 75 0.48 -8.26 -7.26
C CYS A 75 1.33 -9.28 -8.02
N ALA A 76 2.47 -8.84 -8.54
CA ALA A 76 3.36 -9.68 -9.36
C ALA A 76 4.65 -10.04 -8.62
N PHE A 77 5.08 -11.30 -8.73
CA PHE A 77 6.28 -11.82 -8.08
C PHE A 77 7.18 -12.51 -9.12
N GLY A 78 8.47 -12.19 -9.07
CA GLY A 78 9.45 -12.75 -10.00
C GLY A 78 9.94 -14.15 -9.62
N MET A 79 10.34 -14.95 -10.61
CA MET A 79 10.88 -16.30 -10.42
C MET A 79 12.08 -16.37 -9.49
N ASN A 80 12.84 -15.28 -9.34
CA ASN A 80 14.00 -15.28 -8.45
C ASN A 80 13.58 -15.57 -7.00
N ILE A 81 12.42 -15.07 -6.57
CA ILE A 81 11.84 -15.40 -5.25
C ILE A 81 11.53 -16.89 -5.14
N PHE A 82 11.00 -17.50 -6.21
CA PHE A 82 10.73 -18.94 -6.26
C PHE A 82 12.02 -19.77 -6.33
N LYS A 83 13.02 -19.36 -7.11
CA LYS A 83 14.33 -20.01 -7.21
C LYS A 83 15.05 -20.02 -5.87
N ASP A 84 15.05 -18.91 -5.15
CA ASP A 84 15.65 -18.81 -3.81
C ASP A 84 14.94 -19.74 -2.81
N LEU A 85 13.63 -19.90 -2.95
CA LEU A 85 12.81 -20.87 -2.20
C LEU A 85 13.17 -22.34 -2.47
N PHE A 86 13.52 -22.68 -3.70
CA PHE A 86 13.88 -24.03 -4.12
C PHE A 86 15.39 -24.33 -3.97
N ALA A 87 16.25 -23.32 -3.96
CA ALA A 87 17.68 -23.48 -3.69
C ALA A 87 17.96 -23.79 -2.19
N GLY A 88 17.06 -23.39 -1.29
CA GLY A 88 17.16 -23.60 0.15
C GLY A 88 16.53 -24.89 0.69
N VAL A 89 16.30 -25.93 -0.14
CA VAL A 89 15.55 -27.15 0.22
C VAL A 89 16.25 -28.01 1.29
N ARG A 90 16.09 -27.59 2.54
CA ARG A 90 16.15 -28.43 3.74
C ARG A 90 14.81 -28.48 4.49
N ASP A 91 13.86 -27.60 4.18
CA ASP A 91 12.61 -27.43 4.94
C ASP A 91 11.35 -28.05 4.29
N ILE A 92 11.51 -28.93 3.28
CA ILE A 92 10.38 -29.69 2.73
C ILE A 92 10.05 -30.85 3.67
N VAL A 93 9.08 -30.65 4.56
CA VAL A 93 8.47 -31.72 5.35
C VAL A 93 7.06 -31.97 4.80
N GLY A 94 6.84 -33.12 4.18
CA GLY A 94 5.51 -33.60 3.79
C GLY A 94 4.83 -32.86 2.62
N GLY A 95 5.61 -32.30 1.68
CA GLY A 95 5.07 -31.68 0.45
C GLY A 95 4.59 -30.23 0.58
N ARG A 96 4.75 -29.60 1.75
CA ARG A 96 4.44 -28.18 2.00
C ARG A 96 5.73 -27.40 2.20
N SER A 97 6.09 -26.53 1.25
CA SER A 97 7.18 -25.57 1.46
C SER A 97 6.68 -24.40 2.30
N LYS A 98 7.18 -24.26 3.54
CA LYS A 98 6.85 -23.13 4.44
C LYS A 98 7.12 -21.80 3.77
N ALA A 99 8.21 -21.72 3.02
CA ALA A 99 8.68 -20.51 2.39
C ALA A 99 7.81 -20.14 1.18
N VAL A 100 7.42 -21.11 0.32
CA VAL A 100 6.41 -20.90 -0.75
C VAL A 100 5.10 -20.41 -0.16
N GLN A 101 4.63 -21.04 0.91
CA GLN A 101 3.38 -20.65 1.55
C GLN A 101 3.44 -19.26 2.18
N GLN A 102 4.62 -18.84 2.64
CA GLN A 102 4.81 -17.51 3.20
C GLN A 102 4.72 -16.46 2.11
N THR A 103 5.44 -16.64 0.99
CA THR A 103 5.37 -15.74 -0.16
C THR A 103 3.94 -15.61 -0.68
N LEU A 104 3.21 -16.72 -0.86
CA LEU A 104 1.81 -16.69 -1.30
C LEU A 104 0.85 -16.07 -0.27
N ARG A 105 1.17 -16.15 1.03
CA ARG A 105 0.39 -15.46 2.08
C ARG A 105 0.60 -13.96 1.99
N ASP A 106 1.85 -13.52 1.85
CA ASP A 106 2.19 -12.11 1.79
C ASP A 106 1.63 -11.49 0.51
N ALA A 107 1.74 -12.20 -0.62
CA ALA A 107 1.09 -11.87 -1.88
C ALA A 107 -0.41 -11.58 -1.73
N ARG A 108 -1.16 -12.50 -1.12
CA ARG A 108 -2.60 -12.33 -0.89
C ARG A 108 -2.90 -11.16 0.03
N ARG A 109 -2.09 -10.95 1.07
CA ARG A 109 -2.29 -9.81 1.98
C ARG A 109 -2.12 -8.49 1.26
N THR A 110 -1.10 -8.38 0.42
CA THR A 110 -0.88 -7.19 -0.42
C THR A 110 -2.02 -6.98 -1.40
N ALA A 111 -2.37 -7.99 -2.20
CA ALA A 111 -3.43 -7.87 -3.20
C ALA A 111 -4.79 -7.50 -2.56
N LEU A 112 -5.13 -8.13 -1.42
CA LEU A 112 -6.38 -7.82 -0.71
C LEU A 112 -6.35 -6.45 -0.01
N TYR A 113 -5.18 -5.96 0.39
CA TYR A 113 -5.05 -4.60 0.94
C TYR A 113 -5.26 -3.57 -0.17
N GLU A 114 -4.59 -3.72 -1.31
CA GLU A 114 -4.76 -2.83 -2.47
C GLU A 114 -6.20 -2.86 -3.00
N LEU A 115 -6.86 -4.03 -2.99
CA LEU A 115 -8.29 -4.13 -3.36
C LEU A 115 -9.19 -3.28 -2.43
N LYS A 116 -8.83 -3.19 -1.14
CA LYS A 116 -9.53 -2.29 -0.20
C LYS A 116 -9.21 -0.84 -0.47
N VAL A 117 -7.98 -0.50 -0.87
CA VAL A 117 -7.62 0.87 -1.28
C VAL A 117 -8.48 1.30 -2.45
N GLU A 118 -8.57 0.49 -3.50
CA GLU A 118 -9.42 0.79 -4.67
C GLU A 118 -10.89 0.98 -4.27
N ALA A 119 -11.40 0.12 -3.39
CA ALA A 119 -12.75 0.26 -2.85
C ALA A 119 -12.95 1.58 -2.06
N ASP A 120 -11.97 1.97 -1.24
CA ASP A 120 -12.00 3.21 -0.48
C ASP A 120 -12.03 4.43 -1.40
N LEU A 121 -11.22 4.42 -2.47
CA LEU A 121 -11.11 5.50 -3.45
C LEU A 121 -12.44 5.76 -4.18
N VAL A 122 -13.22 4.71 -4.42
CA VAL A 122 -14.56 4.81 -5.05
C VAL A 122 -15.68 5.05 -4.02
N GLY A 123 -15.34 5.21 -2.75
CA GLY A 123 -16.28 5.53 -1.65
C GLY A 123 -17.07 4.32 -1.14
N ALA A 124 -16.56 3.10 -1.32
CA ALA A 124 -17.13 1.89 -0.74
C ALA A 124 -16.66 1.67 0.69
N ASN A 125 -17.46 0.93 1.46
CA ASN A 125 -17.08 0.44 2.80
C ASN A 125 -16.99 -1.10 2.87
N ALA A 126 -17.26 -1.80 1.75
CA ALA A 126 -17.06 -3.22 1.61
C ALA A 126 -16.78 -3.62 0.15
N VAL A 127 -16.13 -4.76 -0.04
CA VAL A 127 -16.00 -5.44 -1.34
C VAL A 127 -16.62 -6.83 -1.22
N VAL A 128 -17.50 -7.18 -2.14
CA VAL A 128 -18.20 -8.46 -2.16
C VAL A 128 -17.84 -9.27 -3.40
N ALA A 129 -18.12 -10.58 -3.35
CA ALA A 129 -17.82 -11.52 -4.43
C ALA A 129 -16.34 -11.47 -4.84
N VAL A 130 -15.45 -11.46 -3.83
CA VAL A 130 -14.01 -11.38 -4.05
C VAL A 130 -13.49 -12.70 -4.65
N ASP A 131 -12.74 -12.60 -5.73
CA ASP A 131 -12.06 -13.71 -6.39
C ASP A 131 -10.55 -13.48 -6.50
N LEU A 132 -9.77 -14.56 -6.50
CA LEU A 132 -8.31 -14.54 -6.51
C LEU A 132 -7.75 -15.50 -7.57
N ASP A 133 -7.14 -14.93 -8.62
CA ASP A 133 -6.57 -15.68 -9.73
C ASP A 133 -5.04 -15.61 -9.75
N TYR A 134 -4.38 -16.75 -9.95
CA TYR A 134 -2.94 -16.81 -10.20
C TYR A 134 -2.68 -17.00 -11.69
N VAL A 135 -1.96 -16.05 -12.30
CA VAL A 135 -1.65 -16.00 -13.72
C VAL A 135 -0.15 -16.08 -13.94
N GLU A 136 0.29 -17.00 -14.79
CA GLU A 136 1.68 -17.10 -15.20
C GLU A 136 1.96 -16.17 -16.39
N LEU A 137 2.84 -15.18 -16.19
CA LEU A 137 3.24 -14.20 -17.20
C LEU A 137 4.51 -14.68 -17.92
N SER A 138 4.29 -15.45 -18.99
CA SER A 138 5.27 -15.98 -19.94
C SER A 138 6.33 -16.95 -19.38
N ALA A 139 6.68 -17.95 -20.18
CA ALA A 139 7.74 -18.91 -19.88
C ALA A 139 9.14 -18.26 -19.77
N ALA A 140 9.36 -17.09 -20.39
CA ALA A 140 10.66 -16.43 -20.42
C ALA A 140 10.93 -15.52 -19.21
N ALA A 141 9.92 -14.75 -18.77
CA ALA A 141 10.04 -13.85 -17.62
C ALA A 141 9.73 -14.56 -16.29
N SER A 142 9.05 -15.72 -16.35
CA SER A 142 8.89 -16.59 -15.19
C SER A 142 8.24 -15.86 -14.00
N MET A 143 7.26 -15.00 -14.28
CA MET A 143 6.56 -14.21 -13.26
C MET A 143 5.19 -14.82 -12.97
N VAL A 144 4.80 -14.80 -11.70
CA VAL A 144 3.44 -15.16 -11.28
C VAL A 144 2.76 -13.88 -10.80
N MET A 145 1.60 -13.59 -11.35
CA MET A 145 0.73 -12.51 -10.95
C MET A 145 -0.45 -13.07 -10.17
N LEU A 146 -0.76 -12.47 -9.04
CA LEU A 146 -2.01 -12.66 -8.31
C LEU A 146 -2.92 -11.49 -8.65
N VAL A 147 -4.10 -11.78 -9.18
CA VAL A 147 -5.16 -10.82 -9.46
C VAL A 147 -6.25 -11.02 -8.42
N ALA A 148 -6.62 -9.95 -7.72
CA ALA A 148 -7.79 -9.90 -6.87
C ALA A 148 -8.86 -9.06 -7.56
N SER A 149 -10.10 -9.54 -7.59
CA SER A 149 -11.23 -8.79 -8.15
C SER A 149 -12.44 -8.88 -7.24
N GLY A 150 -13.35 -7.92 -7.32
CA GLY A 150 -14.61 -7.93 -6.58
C GLY A 150 -15.51 -6.75 -6.94
N THR A 151 -16.65 -6.65 -6.28
CA THR A 151 -17.58 -5.51 -6.44
C THR A 151 -17.51 -4.60 -5.24
N ALA A 152 -17.18 -3.33 -5.44
CA ALA A 152 -17.19 -2.29 -4.42
C ALA A 152 -18.64 -1.88 -4.10
N VAL A 153 -18.99 -1.92 -2.81
CA VAL A 153 -20.37 -1.67 -2.35
C VAL A 153 -20.40 -0.82 -1.08
N VAL A 154 -21.57 -0.23 -0.83
CA VAL A 154 -21.93 0.35 0.47
C VAL A 154 -22.85 -0.62 1.19
N VAL A 155 -22.47 -1.04 2.40
CA VAL A 155 -23.31 -1.84 3.30
C VAL A 155 -23.79 -1.01 4.48
N GLU A 156 -24.98 -1.35 4.99
CA GLU A 156 -25.52 -0.80 6.23
C GLU A 156 -24.79 -1.43 7.43
N THR A 157 -24.05 -0.61 8.18
CA THR A 157 -23.35 -0.95 9.43
C THR A 157 -24.13 -0.53 10.65
#